data_AF-A0A357AFF9-F1
#
_entry.id   AF-A0A357AFF9-F1
#
_cell.length_a   1.000
_cell.length_b   1.000
_cell.length_c   1.000
_cell.angle_alpha   90.00
_cell.angle_beta   90.00
_cell.angle_gamma   90.00
#
_symmetry.space_group_name_H-M   'P 1'
#
loop_
_entity.id
_entity.type
_entity.pdbx_description
1 polymer ?
#
loop_
_entity_poly.entity_id
_entity_poly.type
_entity_poly.pdbx_seq_one_letter_code
_entity_poly.pdbx_strand_id
1 'polypeptide(L)'
;MANGVIDRSAISTFEMATHNNPSIKTLVLQWVPGSIDDTANLELARMVRDLGFTTIVPEDGLVASGGTDLFLAGVNRDIQQGACLGVHSWGDSDSVEGRDFPRDADVHQPYLDYYSDMGIPQDFYWFTLEKAPVDGIHWMLSSEIQQYMLETSDAQGETLSEMNEEICGKRDEQAWLKRSNSSGN
;
A
#
# COMPACT_ATOMS: atom_id res chain seq x y z
N MET A 1 1.66 -3.16 -14.64
CA MET A 1 1.59 -1.91 -13.86
C MET A 1 0.19 -1.84 -13.26
N ALA A 2 0.08 -1.59 -11.96
CA ALA A 2 -1.18 -1.37 -11.27
C ALA A 2 -1.47 0.13 -11.18
N ASN A 3 -2.71 0.51 -11.47
CA ASN A 3 -3.20 1.87 -11.39
C ASN A 3 -4.70 1.82 -11.07
N GLY A 4 -5.09 2.23 -9.88
CA GLY A 4 -6.48 2.18 -9.42
C GLY A 4 -6.62 1.81 -7.94
N VAL A 5 -7.85 1.96 -7.47
CA VAL A 5 -8.31 1.46 -6.16
C VAL A 5 -8.45 -0.06 -6.21
N ILE A 6 -8.10 -0.73 -5.13
CA ILE A 6 -8.22 -2.18 -4.99
C ILE A 6 -9.65 -2.52 -4.57
N ASP A 7 -10.36 -3.23 -5.44
CA ASP A 7 -11.66 -3.83 -5.16
C ASP A 7 -11.62 -5.34 -5.47
N ARG A 8 -12.74 -6.03 -5.31
CA ARG A 8 -12.83 -7.47 -5.59
C ARG A 8 -12.42 -7.86 -7.02
N SER A 9 -12.60 -6.97 -8.00
CA SER A 9 -12.23 -7.24 -9.40
C SER A 9 -10.72 -7.19 -9.65
N ALA A 10 -9.95 -6.61 -8.72
CA ALA A 10 -8.49 -6.59 -8.81
C ALA A 10 -7.88 -8.00 -8.80
N ILE A 11 -8.52 -8.95 -8.08
CA ILE A 11 -8.11 -10.37 -8.05
C ILE A 11 -8.17 -10.97 -9.46
N SER A 12 -9.33 -10.95 -10.10
CA SER A 12 -9.49 -11.53 -11.44
C SER A 12 -8.66 -10.81 -12.51
N THR A 13 -8.46 -9.51 -12.35
CA THR A 13 -7.56 -8.72 -13.19
C THR A 13 -6.11 -9.19 -13.06
N PHE A 14 -5.64 -9.45 -11.84
CA PHE A 14 -4.30 -9.95 -11.57
C PHE A 14 -4.12 -11.39 -12.08
N GLU A 15 -5.09 -12.28 -11.86
CA GLU A 15 -5.08 -13.65 -12.40
C GLU A 15 -4.98 -13.64 -13.92
N MET A 16 -5.78 -12.82 -14.59
CA MET A 16 -5.75 -12.69 -16.05
C MET A 16 -4.41 -12.15 -16.55
N ALA A 17 -3.86 -11.13 -15.88
CA ALA A 17 -2.58 -10.54 -16.24
C ALA A 17 -1.43 -11.55 -16.11
N THR A 18 -1.39 -12.31 -15.01
CA THR A 18 -0.36 -13.32 -14.75
C THR A 18 -0.51 -14.56 -15.64
N HIS A 19 -1.75 -14.98 -15.94
CA HIS A 19 -2.02 -16.05 -16.89
C HIS A 19 -1.54 -15.69 -18.30
N ASN A 20 -1.81 -14.46 -18.75
CA ASN A 20 -1.41 -13.99 -20.08
C ASN A 20 0.10 -13.70 -20.18
N ASN A 21 0.79 -13.48 -19.06
CA ASN A 21 2.19 -13.09 -19.01
C ASN A 21 2.97 -13.84 -17.91
N PRO A 22 3.09 -15.18 -18.00
CA PRO A 22 3.58 -16.01 -16.89
C PRO A 22 5.06 -15.78 -16.51
N SER A 23 5.84 -15.16 -17.41
CA SER A 23 7.24 -14.81 -17.16
C SER A 23 7.43 -13.49 -16.41
N ILE A 24 6.41 -12.64 -16.34
CA ILE A 24 6.49 -11.37 -15.62
C ILE A 24 6.42 -11.63 -14.12
N LYS A 25 7.39 -11.09 -13.38
CA LYS A 25 7.49 -11.20 -11.92
C LYS A 25 7.70 -9.85 -11.23
N THR A 26 7.36 -8.76 -11.92
CA THR A 26 7.45 -7.41 -11.37
C THR A 26 6.08 -6.74 -11.43
N LEU A 27 5.62 -6.27 -10.28
CA LEU A 27 4.41 -5.48 -10.13
C LEU A 27 4.80 -4.03 -9.82
N VAL A 28 4.74 -3.18 -10.84
CA VAL A 28 4.93 -1.73 -10.68
C VAL A 28 3.62 -1.11 -10.21
N LEU A 29 3.63 -0.46 -9.05
CA LEU A 29 2.48 0.18 -8.39
C LEU A 29 2.52 1.69 -8.68
N GLN A 30 1.88 2.10 -9.78
CA GLN A 30 1.97 3.49 -10.25
C GLN A 30 1.12 4.43 -9.40
N TRP A 31 -0.13 4.05 -9.15
CA TRP A 31 -1.04 4.82 -8.32
C TRP A 31 -2.06 3.85 -7.73
N VAL A 32 -1.88 3.51 -6.46
CA VAL A 32 -2.73 2.57 -5.73
C VAL A 32 -3.08 3.22 -4.39
N PRO A 33 -4.08 4.12 -4.38
CA PRO A 33 -4.34 4.99 -3.22
C PRO A 33 -4.99 4.24 -2.05
N GLY A 34 -5.43 3.00 -2.25
CA GLY A 34 -6.03 2.19 -1.20
C GLY A 34 -6.93 1.09 -1.73
N SER A 35 -7.64 0.46 -0.80
CA SER A 35 -8.67 -0.55 -1.02
C SER A 35 -10.04 -0.03 -0.62
N ILE A 36 -11.08 -0.54 -1.27
CA ILE A 36 -12.47 -0.46 -0.79
C ILE A 36 -13.01 -1.83 -0.35
N ASP A 37 -12.24 -2.90 -0.58
CA ASP A 37 -12.51 -4.25 -0.08
C ASP A 37 -11.21 -4.80 0.52
N ASP A 38 -11.04 -4.63 1.83
CA ASP A 38 -9.81 -5.01 2.53
C ASP A 38 -9.56 -6.52 2.49
N THR A 39 -10.64 -7.33 2.47
CA THR A 39 -10.51 -8.78 2.33
C THR A 39 -9.93 -9.13 0.97
N ALA A 40 -10.44 -8.52 -0.11
CA ALA A 40 -9.90 -8.72 -1.44
C ALA A 40 -8.45 -8.22 -1.55
N ASN A 41 -8.10 -7.13 -0.85
CA ASN A 41 -6.75 -6.63 -0.81
C ASN A 41 -5.77 -7.63 -0.18
N LEU A 42 -6.09 -8.16 1.01
CA LEU A 42 -5.25 -9.16 1.67
C LEU A 42 -5.13 -10.45 0.84
N GLU A 43 -6.21 -10.87 0.17
CA GLU A 43 -6.21 -12.01 -0.74
C GLU A 43 -5.28 -11.78 -1.94
N LEU A 44 -5.44 -10.66 -2.66
CA LEU A 44 -4.59 -10.28 -3.78
C LEU A 44 -3.12 -10.17 -3.36
N ALA A 45 -2.84 -9.53 -2.22
CA ALA A 45 -1.51 -9.39 -1.70
C ALA A 45 -0.85 -10.75 -1.41
N ARG A 46 -1.58 -11.70 -0.85
CA ARG A 46 -1.08 -13.07 -0.64
C ARG A 46 -0.78 -13.77 -1.97
N MET A 47 -1.60 -13.58 -3.00
CA MET A 47 -1.30 -14.11 -4.33
C MET A 47 0.00 -13.52 -4.93
N VAL A 48 0.23 -12.22 -4.75
CA VAL A 48 1.47 -11.55 -5.17
C VAL A 48 2.68 -12.16 -4.47
N ARG A 49 2.58 -12.38 -3.14
CA ARG A 49 3.61 -13.04 -2.33
C ARG A 49 3.88 -14.47 -2.81
N ASP A 50 2.84 -15.28 -2.93
CA ASP A 50 2.93 -16.70 -3.27
C ASP A 50 3.52 -16.93 -4.67
N LEU A 51 3.22 -16.04 -5.61
CA LEU A 51 3.77 -16.09 -6.96
C LEU A 51 5.19 -15.51 -7.06
N GLY A 52 5.76 -14.99 -5.96
CA GLY A 52 7.14 -14.52 -5.91
C GLY A 52 7.39 -13.23 -6.68
N PHE A 53 6.46 -12.29 -6.66
CA PHE A 53 6.61 -11.00 -7.35
C PHE A 53 7.54 -10.05 -6.59
N THR A 54 8.34 -9.30 -7.34
CA THR A 54 8.93 -8.04 -6.86
C THR A 54 7.89 -6.93 -6.99
N THR A 55 7.73 -6.10 -5.96
CA THR A 55 6.89 -4.89 -5.99
C THR A 55 7.77 -3.65 -6.07
N ILE A 56 7.36 -2.70 -6.91
CA ILE A 56 8.08 -1.43 -7.11
C ILE A 56 7.11 -0.28 -7.02
N VAL A 57 7.42 0.73 -6.20
CA VAL A 57 6.79 2.05 -6.30
C VAL A 57 7.79 2.95 -7.04
N PRO A 58 7.49 3.37 -8.29
CA PRO A 58 8.41 4.19 -9.07
C PRO A 58 8.54 5.61 -8.50
N GLU A 59 9.51 6.38 -8.98
CA GLU A 59 9.78 7.77 -8.53
C GLU A 59 8.53 8.67 -8.56
N ASP A 60 7.68 8.54 -9.57
CA ASP A 60 6.41 9.25 -9.70
C ASP A 60 5.21 8.43 -9.19
N GLY A 61 5.50 7.32 -8.53
CA GLY A 61 4.53 6.36 -8.01
C GLY A 61 3.96 6.74 -6.66
N LEU A 62 2.79 6.18 -6.35
CA LEU A 62 2.13 6.36 -5.07
C LEU A 62 1.39 5.10 -4.65
N VAL A 63 1.59 4.70 -3.42
CA VAL A 63 0.74 3.74 -2.72
C VAL A 63 0.30 4.35 -1.38
N ALA A 64 -0.94 4.07 -0.99
CA ALA A 64 -1.44 4.43 0.33
C ALA A 64 -2.42 3.38 0.82
N SER A 65 -2.68 3.33 2.14
CA SER A 65 -3.69 2.44 2.73
C SER A 65 -3.46 0.98 2.31
N GLY A 66 -4.51 0.26 1.87
CA GLY A 66 -4.37 -1.10 1.33
C GLY A 66 -3.40 -1.23 0.14
N GLY A 67 -3.11 -0.15 -0.59
CA GLY A 67 -2.05 -0.14 -1.61
C GLY A 67 -0.65 -0.30 -1.02
N THR A 68 -0.42 0.24 0.19
CA THR A 68 0.81 -0.02 0.96
C THR A 68 0.88 -1.49 1.36
N ASP A 69 -0.23 -2.10 1.79
CA ASP A 69 -0.25 -3.55 2.05
C ASP A 69 0.14 -4.33 0.80
N LEU A 70 -0.48 -4.04 -0.36
CA LEU A 70 -0.13 -4.70 -1.62
C LEU A 70 1.34 -4.53 -2.02
N PHE A 71 1.95 -3.37 -1.75
CA PHE A 71 3.38 -3.17 -1.93
C PHE A 71 4.20 -4.11 -1.04
N LEU A 72 3.82 -4.26 0.23
CA LEU A 72 4.54 -5.10 1.19
C LEU A 72 4.49 -6.60 0.87
N ALA A 73 3.60 -7.02 -0.04
CA ALA A 73 3.50 -8.37 -0.53
C ALA A 73 4.70 -8.87 -1.36
N GLY A 74 5.52 -7.95 -1.89
CA GLY A 74 6.65 -8.33 -2.71
C GLY A 74 7.70 -9.15 -1.97
N VAL A 75 8.27 -10.17 -2.63
CA VAL A 75 9.46 -10.89 -2.14
C VAL A 75 10.69 -10.01 -2.14
N ASN A 76 10.77 -9.11 -3.11
CA ASN A 76 11.64 -7.94 -3.08
C ASN A 76 10.76 -6.70 -3.21
N ARG A 77 11.12 -5.64 -2.51
CA ARG A 77 10.37 -4.40 -2.38
C ARG A 77 11.29 -3.23 -2.67
N ASP A 78 10.98 -2.48 -3.72
CA ASP A 78 11.78 -1.33 -4.17
C ASP A 78 10.96 -0.04 -4.12
N ILE A 79 11.46 0.94 -3.37
CA ILE A 79 10.87 2.27 -3.24
C ILE A 79 11.84 3.23 -3.92
N GLN A 80 11.48 3.71 -5.11
CA GLN A 80 12.37 4.64 -5.82
C GLN A 80 12.35 6.02 -5.18
N GLN A 81 13.46 6.74 -5.30
CA GLN A 81 13.56 8.12 -4.82
C GLN A 81 12.42 8.96 -5.41
N GLY A 82 11.65 9.64 -4.55
CA GLY A 82 10.48 10.43 -4.96
C GLY A 82 9.13 9.70 -4.86
N ALA A 83 9.13 8.38 -4.68
CA ALA A 83 7.93 7.59 -4.46
C ALA A 83 7.18 8.01 -3.19
N CYS A 84 5.85 7.84 -3.19
CA CYS A 84 5.00 8.14 -2.05
C CYS A 84 4.45 6.86 -1.43
N LEU A 85 4.69 6.65 -0.13
CA LEU A 85 4.07 5.61 0.67
C LEU A 85 3.25 6.26 1.79
N GLY A 86 1.95 5.97 1.81
CA GLY A 86 1.01 6.50 2.81
C GLY A 86 0.39 5.40 3.67
N VAL A 87 0.13 5.70 4.94
CA VAL A 87 -0.61 4.81 5.84
C VAL A 87 -1.67 5.57 6.61
N HIS A 88 -2.72 4.87 7.01
CA HIS A 88 -3.75 5.36 7.92
C HIS A 88 -4.53 4.18 8.53
N SER A 89 -5.38 4.48 9.51
CA SER A 89 -6.29 3.50 10.09
C SER A 89 -7.34 3.03 9.08
N TRP A 90 -7.60 1.72 9.01
CA TRP A 90 -8.69 1.17 8.19
C TRP A 90 -10.07 1.51 8.81
N GLY A 91 -11.12 1.52 8.00
CA GLY A 91 -12.50 1.80 8.43
C GLY A 91 -13.29 2.55 7.35
N ASP A 92 -14.56 2.86 7.62
CA ASP A 92 -15.30 3.85 6.84
C ASP A 92 -15.24 5.22 7.52
N SER A 93 -15.11 6.30 6.74
CA SER A 93 -14.90 7.68 7.22
C SER A 93 -15.99 8.21 8.17
N ASP A 94 -17.18 7.61 8.15
CA ASP A 94 -18.33 7.98 9.00
C ASP A 94 -18.60 6.94 10.12
N SER A 95 -17.65 6.05 10.40
CA SER A 95 -17.84 4.86 11.24
C SER A 95 -16.72 4.63 12.27
N VAL A 96 -16.70 3.43 12.85
CA VAL A 96 -15.65 2.93 13.75
C VAL A 96 -14.45 2.53 12.90
N GLU A 97 -13.28 3.05 13.23
CA GLU A 97 -12.02 2.71 12.55
C GLU A 97 -11.18 1.73 13.39
N GLY A 98 -10.14 1.16 12.77
CA GLY A 98 -9.28 0.16 13.41
C GLY A 98 -8.76 0.57 14.78
N ARG A 99 -8.34 1.84 14.96
CA ARG A 99 -7.84 2.34 16.25
C ARG A 99 -8.89 2.44 17.36
N ASP A 100 -10.18 2.38 17.04
CA ASP A 100 -11.27 2.48 18.03
C ASP A 100 -11.56 1.14 18.72
N PHE A 101 -11.10 0.02 18.14
CA PHE A 101 -11.24 -1.30 18.73
C PHE A 101 -10.21 -1.52 19.85
N PRO A 102 -10.57 -2.26 20.92
CA PRO A 102 -9.60 -2.73 21.89
C PRO A 102 -8.47 -3.52 21.21
N ARG A 103 -7.23 -3.34 21.66
CA ARG A 103 -6.04 -3.99 21.06
C ARG A 103 -6.10 -5.52 21.04
N ASP A 104 -6.93 -6.14 21.88
CA ASP A 104 -7.15 -7.60 21.93
C ASP A 104 -8.37 -8.06 21.11
N ALA A 105 -9.01 -7.17 20.34
CA ALA A 105 -10.13 -7.53 19.49
C ALA A 105 -9.69 -8.35 18.26
N ASP A 106 -10.47 -9.39 17.95
CA ASP A 106 -10.18 -10.34 16.86
C ASP A 106 -10.07 -9.69 15.47
N VAL A 107 -10.68 -8.51 15.27
CA VAL A 107 -10.64 -7.74 14.01
C VAL A 107 -9.21 -7.36 13.58
N HIS A 108 -8.26 -7.33 14.52
CA HIS A 108 -6.87 -7.03 14.25
C HIS A 108 -6.09 -8.24 13.72
N GLN A 109 -6.54 -9.46 14.02
CA GLN A 109 -5.77 -10.68 13.77
C GLN A 109 -5.44 -10.90 12.28
N PRO A 110 -6.37 -10.69 11.32
CA PRO A 110 -6.05 -10.86 9.91
C PRO A 110 -4.88 -9.99 9.43
N TYR A 111 -4.77 -8.76 9.94
CA TYR A 111 -3.67 -7.84 9.60
C TYR A 111 -2.37 -8.22 10.31
N LEU A 112 -2.44 -8.61 11.58
CA LEU A 112 -1.28 -9.09 12.33
C LEU A 112 -0.66 -10.34 11.68
N ASP A 113 -1.50 -11.28 11.25
CA ASP A 113 -1.06 -12.47 10.51
C ASP A 113 -0.48 -12.06 9.15
N TYR A 114 -1.14 -11.13 8.45
CA TYR A 114 -0.66 -10.60 7.17
C TYR A 114 0.75 -10.01 7.25
N TYR A 115 1.01 -9.09 8.18
CA TYR A 115 2.35 -8.49 8.30
C TYR A 115 3.40 -9.52 8.69
N SER A 116 3.07 -10.47 9.58
CA SER A 116 3.96 -11.59 9.90
C SER A 116 4.34 -12.40 8.65
N ASP A 117 3.37 -12.72 7.80
CA ASP A 117 3.60 -13.48 6.56
C ASP A 117 4.42 -12.69 5.52
N MET A 118 4.35 -11.36 5.56
CA MET A 118 5.17 -10.49 4.70
C MET A 118 6.57 -10.19 5.27
N GLY A 119 6.91 -10.75 6.43
CA GLY A 119 8.16 -10.47 7.13
C GLY A 119 8.26 -9.02 7.62
N ILE A 120 7.13 -8.40 7.92
CA ILE A 120 7.03 -7.04 8.46
C ILE A 120 6.77 -7.11 9.97
N PRO A 121 7.49 -6.33 10.78
CA PRO A 121 7.21 -6.21 12.21
C PRO A 121 5.73 -5.88 12.49
N GLN A 122 5.09 -6.62 13.38
CA GLN A 122 3.66 -6.42 13.70
C GLN A 122 3.37 -5.07 14.39
N ASP A 123 4.39 -4.40 14.95
CA ASP A 123 4.24 -3.04 15.45
C ASP A 123 3.97 -2.02 14.35
N PHE A 124 4.35 -2.31 13.09
CA PHE A 124 3.97 -1.51 11.93
C PHE A 124 2.45 -1.38 11.80
N TYR A 125 1.69 -2.45 12.04
CA TYR A 125 0.22 -2.40 12.03
C TYR A 125 -0.33 -1.38 13.03
N TRP A 126 0.15 -1.43 14.27
CA TRP A 126 -0.30 -0.48 15.28
C TRP A 126 0.11 0.95 14.95
N PHE A 127 1.29 1.11 14.38
CA PHE A 127 1.75 2.39 13.86
C PHE A 127 0.81 2.94 12.78
N THR A 128 0.32 2.14 11.83
CA THR A 128 -0.61 2.64 10.79
C THR A 128 -1.91 3.17 11.40
N LEU A 129 -2.46 2.46 12.39
CA LEU A 129 -3.68 2.85 13.10
C LEU A 129 -3.50 4.15 13.91
N GLU A 130 -2.32 4.35 14.51
CA GLU A 130 -2.06 5.49 15.40
C GLU A 130 -1.64 6.75 14.66
N LYS A 131 -1.00 6.62 13.50
CA LYS A 131 -0.37 7.75 12.79
C LYS A 131 -1.34 8.66 12.06
N ALA A 132 -2.38 8.09 11.46
CA ALA A 132 -3.41 8.87 10.78
C ALA A 132 -4.79 8.21 10.92
N PRO A 133 -5.85 9.01 11.13
CA PRO A 133 -7.23 8.53 11.05
C PRO A 133 -7.58 8.10 9.62
N VAL A 134 -8.69 7.37 9.48
CA VAL A 134 -9.24 6.91 8.19
C VAL A 134 -9.40 8.01 7.12
N ASP A 135 -9.66 9.25 7.52
CA ASP A 135 -9.83 10.41 6.62
C ASP A 135 -8.55 11.20 6.36
N GLY A 136 -7.42 10.75 6.92
CA GLY A 136 -6.09 11.33 6.74
C GLY A 136 -5.11 10.35 6.10
N ILE A 137 -3.93 10.85 5.73
CA ILE A 137 -2.82 10.01 5.30
C ILE A 137 -1.55 10.48 6.00
N HIS A 138 -0.89 9.57 6.68
CA HIS A 138 0.48 9.77 7.11
C HIS A 138 1.42 9.32 5.99
N TRP A 139 2.03 10.27 5.29
CA TRP A 139 3.07 9.99 4.31
C TRP A 139 4.37 9.66 5.02
N MET A 140 4.84 8.43 4.86
CA MET A 140 5.93 7.87 5.64
C MET A 140 7.26 8.60 5.38
N LEU A 141 8.05 8.75 6.45
CA LEU A 141 9.43 9.22 6.37
C LEU A 141 10.37 8.07 6.02
N SER A 142 11.53 8.38 5.42
CA SER A 142 12.57 7.37 5.15
C SER A 142 13.02 6.63 6.42
N SER A 143 13.07 7.32 7.56
CA SER A 143 13.40 6.68 8.84
C SER A 143 12.36 5.68 9.31
N GLU A 144 11.08 5.92 9.00
CA GLU A 144 9.99 5.00 9.36
C GLU A 144 9.97 3.79 8.41
N ILE A 145 10.21 4.01 7.11
CA ILE A 145 10.40 2.94 6.12
C ILE A 145 11.53 2.00 6.55
N GLN A 146 12.67 2.56 7.00
CA GLN A 146 13.80 1.78 7.52
C GLN A 146 13.48 1.09 8.85
N GLN A 147 12.82 1.78 9.78
CA GLN A 147 12.43 1.24 11.09
C GLN A 147 11.62 -0.06 10.94
N TYR A 148 10.67 -0.09 10.00
CA TYR A 148 9.80 -1.25 9.77
C TYR A 148 10.28 -2.18 8.66
N MET A 149 11.46 -1.93 8.09
CA MET A 149 12.07 -2.77 7.05
C MET A 149 11.16 -2.94 5.81
N LEU A 150 10.49 -1.86 5.38
CA LEU A 150 9.49 -1.91 4.31
C LEU A 150 10.10 -2.10 2.91
N GLU A 151 11.36 -1.76 2.72
CA GLU A 151 12.11 -2.02 1.48
C GLU A 151 13.12 -3.17 1.68
N THR A 152 13.50 -3.83 0.58
CA THR A 152 14.50 -4.91 0.61
C THR A 152 15.73 -4.61 -0.24
N SER A 153 15.68 -3.61 -1.12
CA SER A 153 16.86 -3.08 -1.81
C SER A 153 17.68 -2.25 -0.81
N ASP A 154 19.02 -2.32 -0.92
CA ASP A 154 19.94 -1.42 -0.22
C ASP A 154 19.81 -0.01 -0.81
N ALA A 155 18.66 0.63 -0.62
CA ALA A 155 18.48 2.03 -0.94
C ALA A 155 19.33 2.82 0.06
N GLN A 156 20.38 3.44 -0.47
CA GLN A 156 21.23 4.37 0.25
C GLN A 156 20.32 5.50 0.74
N GLY A 157 19.94 5.40 2.01
CA GLY A 157 19.12 6.40 2.66
C GLY A 157 19.82 7.74 2.60
N GLU A 158 19.26 8.66 1.84
CA GLU A 158 19.37 10.08 2.14
C GLU A 158 18.20 10.84 1.50
N THR A 159 17.46 11.52 2.38
CA THR A 159 16.44 12.56 2.16
C THR A 159 15.13 12.14 1.48
N LEU A 160 14.03 12.25 2.25
CA LEU A 160 13.02 13.31 2.10
C LEU A 160 12.11 13.26 3.35
N SER A 161 12.47 14.00 4.40
CA SER A 161 11.67 14.07 5.63
C SER A 161 10.95 15.40 5.86
N GLU A 162 10.83 16.29 4.87
CA GLU A 162 10.20 17.61 5.12
C GLU A 162 9.25 18.11 4.02
N MET A 163 8.94 17.31 2.97
CA MET A 163 8.04 17.75 1.89
C MET A 163 7.03 16.69 1.41
N ASN A 164 6.92 15.55 2.09
CA ASN A 164 6.10 14.43 1.60
C ASN A 164 4.60 14.76 1.57
N GLU A 165 4.07 15.49 2.55
CA GLU A 165 2.63 15.79 2.56
C GLU A 165 2.20 16.68 1.38
N GLU A 166 2.93 17.74 1.09
CA GLU A 166 2.59 18.62 -0.04
C GLU A 166 2.78 17.90 -1.39
N ILE A 167 3.88 17.17 -1.57
CA ILE A 167 4.19 16.50 -2.84
C ILE A 167 3.25 15.32 -3.07
N CYS A 168 3.14 14.42 -2.08
CA CYS A 168 2.34 13.21 -2.18
C CYS A 168 0.85 13.50 -2.13
N GLY A 169 0.40 14.44 -1.28
CA GLY A 169 -0.98 14.90 -1.27
C GLY A 169 -1.42 15.49 -2.60
N LYS A 170 -0.60 16.39 -3.20
CA LYS A 170 -0.87 16.90 -4.56
C LYS A 170 -0.84 15.80 -5.60
N ARG A 171 0.10 14.86 -5.52
CA ARG A 171 0.19 13.73 -6.47
C ARG A 171 -1.08 12.90 -6.46
N ASP A 172 -1.59 12.58 -5.28
CA ASP A 172 -2.83 11.82 -5.13
C ASP A 172 -4.03 12.59 -5.70
N GLU A 173 -4.19 13.86 -5.31
CA GLU A 173 -5.27 14.73 -5.82
C GLU A 173 -5.27 14.83 -7.35
N GLN A 174 -4.10 15.07 -7.96
CA GLN A 174 -3.99 15.17 -9.41
C GLN A 174 -4.28 13.85 -10.13
N ALA A 175 -3.87 12.71 -9.55
CA ALA A 175 -4.17 11.39 -10.09
C ALA A 175 -5.68 11.09 -10.04
N TRP A 176 -6.33 11.42 -8.92
CA TRP A 176 -7.79 11.34 -8.78
C TRP A 176 -8.53 12.18 -9.83
N LEU A 177 -8.16 13.45 -10.00
CA LEU A 177 -8.78 14.34 -10.99
C LEU A 177 -8.62 13.80 -12.42
N LYS A 178 -7.43 13.30 -12.77
CA LYS A 178 -7.16 12.73 -14.09
C LYS A 178 -8.02 11.48 -14.37
N ARG A 179 -8.18 10.60 -13.37
CA ARG A 179 -9.00 9.39 -13.49
C ARG A 179 -10.49 9.75 -13.64
N SER A 180 -11.00 10.65 -12.81
CA SER A 180 -12.39 11.10 -12.87
C SER A 180 -12.72 11.72 -14.24
N ASN A 181 -11.82 12.50 -14.83
CA ASN A 181 -11.98 13.06 -16.16
C ASN A 181 -11.88 12.02 -17.29
N SER A 182 -11.12 10.94 -17.08
CA SER A 182 -10.98 9.85 -18.07
C SER A 182 -12.16 8.87 -18.03
N SER A 183 -12.91 8.84 -16.93
CA SER A 183 -14.08 7.96 -16.72
C SER A 183 -15.38 8.55 -17.29
N GLY A 184 -15.35 9.82 -17.72
CA GLY A 184 -16.50 10.58 -18.21
C GLY A 184 -16.57 10.74 -19.74
N ASN A 185 -15.75 10.02 -20.50
CA ASN A 185 -15.75 10.02 -21.98
C ASN A 185 -16.03 8.63 -22.55
#